data_AF-A0A1Y0G0E0-F1
#
_entry.id   AF-A0A1Y0G0E0-F1
#
_cell.length_a   1.000
_cell.length_b   1.000
_cell.length_c   1.000
_cell.angle_alpha   90.00
_cell.angle_beta   90.00
_cell.angle_gamma   90.00
#
_symmetry.space_group_name_H-M   'P 1'
#
loop_
_entity.id
_entity.type
_entity.pdbx_description
1 polymer ?
#
loop_
_entity_poly.entity_id
_entity_poly.type
_entity_poly.pdbx_seq_one_letter_code
_entity_poly.pdbx_strand_id
1 'polypeptide(L)'
;MSKTSPTEAGPTEPQRQRPTDAHIDALNEVFALFRINYHNQYYKAYNDAGVLAQIKKLWLESLVQFEPQTILRGARKVIEESEYLPTLNRMIRACQGDPESFGLPDAHTAYIEACRAPSPKSAWHWSHAAIYHAGVASDWFFLANNSEKVAFPVFERHYQRLCEKVMNGTELPVPDAPALPETIETPLSREENQQRLDALRKQMDL
;
A
#
# COMPACT_ATOMS: atom_id res chain seq x y z
N MET A 1 -33.64 -19.01 30.66
CA MET A 1 -32.33 -19.20 30.00
C MET A 1 -32.59 -19.79 28.62
N SER A 2 -32.22 -19.07 27.55
CA SER A 2 -31.80 -19.64 26.25
C SER A 2 -31.27 -18.48 25.42
N LYS A 3 -29.96 -18.51 25.17
CA LYS A 3 -29.20 -17.51 24.43
C LYS A 3 -29.26 -17.89 22.96
N THR A 4 -29.79 -17.03 22.10
CA THR A 4 -29.64 -17.15 20.65
C THR A 4 -28.58 -16.16 20.21
N SER A 5 -27.38 -16.67 19.96
CA SER A 5 -26.27 -15.93 19.33
C SER A 5 -26.56 -15.76 17.83
N PRO A 6 -26.43 -14.56 17.26
CA PRO A 6 -26.27 -14.41 15.83
C PRO A 6 -24.77 -14.32 15.50
N THR A 7 -24.26 -15.36 14.84
CA THR A 7 -22.99 -15.29 14.10
C THR A 7 -23.34 -15.21 12.62
N GLU A 8 -22.96 -14.11 11.96
CA GLU A 8 -22.08 -14.08 10.78
C GLU A 8 -22.15 -12.71 10.10
N ALA A 9 -21.04 -11.97 10.16
CA ALA A 9 -20.67 -11.04 9.11
C ALA A 9 -19.41 -11.62 8.46
N GLY A 10 -19.58 -12.26 7.30
CA GLY A 10 -18.46 -12.70 6.48
C GLY A 10 -17.59 -11.50 6.06
N PRO A 11 -16.30 -11.72 5.75
CA PRO A 11 -15.42 -10.66 5.29
C PRO A 11 -15.95 -10.09 3.96
N THR A 12 -16.16 -8.77 3.92
CA THR A 12 -16.47 -8.00 2.71
C THR A 12 -15.44 -8.34 1.63
N GLU A 13 -15.84 -9.10 0.61
CA GLU A 13 -15.01 -9.28 -0.58
C GLU A 13 -14.69 -7.89 -1.16
N PRO A 14 -13.43 -7.59 -1.51
CA PRO A 14 -13.11 -6.35 -2.18
C PRO A 14 -13.89 -6.32 -3.49
N GLN A 15 -14.75 -5.32 -3.63
CA GLN A 15 -15.66 -5.13 -4.75
C GLN A 15 -14.83 -5.06 -6.03
N ARG A 16 -14.74 -6.17 -6.79
CA ARG A 16 -14.01 -6.21 -8.05
C ARG A 16 -14.61 -5.16 -8.98
N GLN A 17 -13.81 -4.18 -9.37
CA GLN A 17 -14.19 -3.18 -10.36
C GLN A 17 -14.63 -3.89 -11.64
N ARG A 18 -15.79 -3.51 -12.17
CA ARG A 18 -16.35 -4.13 -13.37
C ARG A 18 -15.84 -3.39 -14.61
N PRO A 19 -15.44 -4.11 -15.67
CA PRO A 19 -15.01 -3.47 -16.92
C PRO A 19 -16.15 -2.63 -17.50
N THR A 20 -15.83 -1.41 -17.91
CA THR A 20 -16.73 -0.54 -18.69
C THR A 20 -16.43 -0.67 -20.18
N ASP A 21 -17.33 -0.21 -21.04
CA ASP A 21 -17.10 -0.18 -22.49
C ASP A 21 -15.80 0.57 -22.86
N ALA A 22 -15.49 1.65 -22.12
CA ALA A 22 -14.25 2.39 -22.29
C ALA A 22 -12.99 1.54 -22.00
N HIS A 23 -13.05 0.59 -21.07
CA HIS A 23 -11.94 -0.35 -20.82
C HIS A 23 -11.78 -1.33 -21.97
N ILE A 24 -12.89 -1.80 -22.55
CA ILE A 24 -12.88 -2.71 -23.70
C ILE A 24 -12.27 -2.01 -24.92
N ASP A 25 -12.68 -0.77 -25.18
CA ASP A 25 -12.17 0.06 -26.27
C ASP A 25 -10.68 0.33 -26.10
N ALA A 26 -10.26 0.77 -24.91
CA ALA A 26 -8.86 0.99 -24.60
C ALA A 26 -8.02 -0.29 -24.81
N LEU A 27 -8.49 -1.44 -24.34
CA LEU A 27 -7.78 -2.70 -24.52
C LEU A 27 -7.69 -3.11 -26.00
N ASN A 28 -8.76 -2.91 -26.77
CA ASN A 28 -8.74 -3.19 -28.20
C ASN A 28 -7.73 -2.30 -28.94
N GLU A 29 -7.64 -1.02 -28.57
CA GLU A 29 -6.64 -0.09 -29.09
C GLU A 29 -5.22 -0.55 -28.73
N VAL A 30 -4.97 -0.95 -27.48
CA VAL A 30 -3.67 -1.51 -27.06
C VAL A 30 -3.27 -2.71 -27.92
N PHE A 31 -4.17 -3.67 -28.13
CA PHE A 31 -3.87 -4.84 -28.97
C PHE A 31 -3.68 -4.47 -30.44
N ALA A 32 -4.35 -3.41 -30.93
CA ALA A 32 -4.11 -2.89 -32.28
C ALA A 32 -2.71 -2.26 -32.39
N LEU A 33 -2.28 -1.49 -31.39
CA LEU A 33 -0.94 -0.91 -31.31
C LEU A 33 0.12 -2.00 -31.25
N PHE A 34 -0.06 -3.04 -30.44
CA PHE A 34 0.88 -4.16 -30.36
C PHE A 34 0.96 -4.96 -31.66
N ARG A 35 -0.17 -5.12 -32.37
CA ARG A 35 -0.17 -5.78 -33.69
C ARG A 35 0.67 -5.03 -34.72
N ILE A 36 0.67 -3.69 -34.66
CA ILE A 36 1.43 -2.84 -35.59
C ILE A 36 2.92 -2.86 -35.23
N ASN A 37 3.25 -2.66 -33.95
CA ASN A 37 4.64 -2.52 -33.50
C ASN A 37 5.40 -3.86 -33.42
N TYR A 38 4.70 -4.95 -33.09
CA TYR A 38 5.31 -6.27 -32.87
C TYR A 38 4.85 -7.31 -33.91
N HIS A 39 4.58 -6.90 -35.15
CA HIS A 39 3.89 -7.68 -36.19
C HIS A 39 4.21 -9.19 -36.20
N ASN A 40 5.47 -9.58 -36.41
CA ASN A 40 5.84 -11.01 -36.49
C ASN A 40 5.61 -11.76 -35.18
N GLN A 41 5.95 -11.14 -34.04
CA GLN A 41 5.75 -11.75 -32.71
C GLN A 41 4.27 -11.87 -32.39
N TYR A 42 3.48 -10.85 -32.73
CA TYR A 42 2.03 -10.81 -32.51
C TYR A 42 1.34 -11.94 -33.26
N TYR A 43 1.60 -12.11 -34.55
CA TYR A 43 0.97 -13.20 -35.33
C TYR A 43 1.46 -14.59 -34.93
N LYS A 44 2.70 -14.71 -34.44
CA LYS A 44 3.18 -15.97 -33.87
C LYS A 44 2.51 -16.31 -32.53
N ALA A 45 2.30 -15.31 -31.68
CA ALA A 45 1.72 -15.49 -30.35
C ALA A 45 0.18 -15.63 -30.38
N TYR A 46 -0.49 -14.96 -31.33
CA TYR A 46 -1.94 -14.81 -31.38
C TYR A 46 -2.52 -15.27 -32.74
N ASN A 47 -2.10 -16.44 -33.21
CA ASN A 47 -2.59 -17.01 -34.48
C ASN A 47 -4.02 -17.59 -34.39
N ASP A 48 -4.46 -17.97 -33.19
CA ASP A 48 -5.80 -18.51 -32.92
C ASP A 48 -6.71 -17.42 -32.35
N ALA A 49 -7.81 -17.13 -33.05
CA ALA A 49 -8.77 -16.09 -32.68
C ALA A 49 -9.50 -16.40 -31.34
N GLY A 50 -9.77 -17.67 -31.04
CA GLY A 50 -10.37 -18.10 -29.79
C GLY A 50 -9.41 -17.91 -28.61
N VAL A 51 -8.13 -18.26 -28.79
CA VAL A 51 -7.09 -18.02 -27.79
C VAL A 51 -6.86 -16.52 -27.59
N LEU A 52 -6.83 -15.72 -28.66
CA LEU A 52 -6.71 -14.26 -28.56
C LEU A 52 -7.87 -13.64 -27.77
N ALA A 53 -9.11 -14.11 -27.98
CA ALA A 53 -10.26 -13.65 -27.20
C ALA A 53 -10.11 -13.97 -25.70
N GLN A 54 -9.62 -15.16 -25.35
CA GLN A 54 -9.34 -15.54 -23.96
C GLN A 54 -8.23 -14.68 -23.33
N ILE A 55 -7.17 -14.39 -24.09
CA ILE A 55 -6.06 -13.53 -23.63
C ILE A 55 -6.56 -12.12 -23.39
N LYS A 56 -7.34 -11.54 -24.32
CA LYS A 56 -7.94 -10.21 -24.13
C LYS A 56 -8.84 -10.17 -22.89
N LYS A 57 -9.64 -11.21 -22.66
CA LYS A 57 -10.47 -11.31 -21.45
C LYS A 57 -9.62 -11.31 -20.17
N LEU A 58 -8.55 -12.11 -20.13
CA LEU A 58 -7.61 -12.15 -18.99
C LEU A 58 -6.96 -10.79 -18.74
N TRP A 59 -6.52 -10.11 -19.81
CA TRP A 59 -5.92 -8.78 -19.71
C TRP A 59 -6.94 -7.76 -19.21
N LEU A 60 -8.18 -7.79 -19.71
CA LEU A 60 -9.24 -6.88 -19.27
C LEU A 60 -9.54 -7.05 -17.77
N GLU A 61 -9.68 -8.29 -17.31
CA GLU A 61 -9.93 -8.62 -15.90
C GLU A 61 -8.79 -8.14 -14.98
N SER A 62 -7.55 -8.11 -15.48
CA SER A 62 -6.37 -7.69 -14.71
C SER A 62 -6.13 -6.18 -14.75
N LEU A 63 -6.53 -5.51 -15.84
CA LEU A 63 -6.27 -4.09 -16.07
C LEU A 63 -7.44 -3.19 -15.67
N VAL A 64 -8.62 -3.75 -15.35
CA VAL A 64 -9.81 -3.00 -14.91
C VAL A 64 -9.57 -2.13 -13.67
N GLN A 65 -8.52 -2.43 -12.89
CA GLN A 65 -8.10 -1.61 -11.75
C GLN A 65 -7.51 -0.25 -12.14
N PHE A 66 -7.18 -0.04 -13.43
CA PHE A 66 -6.61 1.19 -13.95
C PHE A 66 -7.61 1.91 -14.85
N GLU A 67 -7.64 3.24 -14.76
CA GLU A 67 -8.40 4.08 -15.69
C GLU A 67 -8.05 3.78 -17.15
N PRO A 68 -9.02 3.81 -18.10
CA PRO A 68 -8.77 3.52 -19.51
C PRO A 68 -7.63 4.32 -20.13
N GLN A 69 -7.50 5.60 -19.75
CA GLN A 69 -6.42 6.47 -20.21
C GLN A 69 -5.04 6.02 -19.68
N THR A 70 -4.98 5.47 -18.46
CA THR A 70 -3.76 4.89 -17.88
C THR A 70 -3.33 3.64 -18.65
N ILE A 71 -4.28 2.80 -19.07
CA ILE A 71 -4.00 1.62 -19.90
C ILE A 71 -3.37 2.04 -21.24
N LEU A 72 -3.95 3.04 -21.91
CA LEU A 72 -3.41 3.56 -23.17
C LEU A 72 -2.01 4.15 -23.01
N ARG A 73 -1.80 4.97 -21.97
CA ARG A 73 -0.48 5.55 -21.66
C ARG A 73 0.55 4.46 -21.36
N GLY A 74 0.18 3.46 -20.58
CA GLY A 74 1.05 2.32 -20.26
C GLY A 74 1.49 1.59 -21.53
N ALA A 75 0.59 1.39 -22.50
CA ALA A 75 0.91 0.69 -23.73
C ALA A 75 1.91 1.48 -24.59
N ARG A 76 1.79 2.81 -24.63
CA ARG A 76 2.76 3.68 -25.31
C ARG A 76 4.15 3.60 -24.66
N LYS A 77 4.22 3.68 -23.33
CA LYS A 77 5.48 3.51 -22.58
C LYS A 77 6.12 2.15 -22.87
N VAL A 78 5.33 1.09 -22.93
CA VAL A 78 5.83 -0.26 -23.25
C VAL A 78 6.41 -0.33 -24.66
N ILE A 79 5.77 0.31 -25.64
CA ILE A 79 6.26 0.34 -27.02
C ILE A 79 7.60 1.09 -27.11
N GLU A 80 7.77 2.16 -26.33
CA GLU A 80 9.00 2.95 -26.29
C GLU A 80 10.16 2.21 -25.62
N GLU A 81 9.87 1.37 -24.63
CA GLU A 81 10.90 0.73 -23.78
C GLU A 81 11.17 -0.74 -24.12
N SER A 82 10.28 -1.42 -24.85
CA SER A 82 10.35 -2.86 -25.05
C SER A 82 10.49 -3.23 -26.52
N GLU A 83 11.59 -3.93 -26.83
CA GLU A 83 11.88 -4.50 -28.16
C GLU A 83 10.98 -5.70 -28.52
N TYR A 84 10.33 -6.31 -27.52
CA TYR A 84 9.55 -7.53 -27.69
C TYR A 84 8.08 -7.31 -27.33
N LEU A 85 7.21 -8.17 -27.87
CA LEU A 85 5.79 -8.18 -27.54
C LEU A 85 5.64 -8.35 -26.01
N PRO A 86 4.98 -7.41 -25.31
CA PRO A 86 4.97 -7.40 -23.87
C PRO A 86 4.09 -8.50 -23.28
N THR A 87 4.47 -8.93 -22.08
CA THR A 87 3.60 -9.77 -21.23
C THR A 87 2.59 -8.91 -20.48
N LEU A 88 1.54 -9.54 -19.95
CA LEU A 88 0.57 -8.87 -19.07
C LEU A 88 1.26 -8.20 -17.86
N ASN A 89 2.28 -8.85 -17.28
CA ASN A 89 3.03 -8.27 -16.16
C ASN A 89 3.75 -6.98 -16.57
N ARG A 90 4.39 -6.95 -17.74
CA ARG A 90 5.02 -5.72 -18.26
C ARG A 90 3.99 -4.61 -18.46
N MET A 91 2.80 -4.96 -18.96
CA MET A 91 1.70 -4.02 -19.12
C MET A 91 1.21 -3.46 -17.78
N ILE A 92 1.00 -4.31 -16.77
CA ILE A 92 0.58 -3.89 -15.42
C ILE A 92 1.58 -2.90 -14.83
N ARG A 93 2.89 -3.20 -14.90
CA ARG A 93 3.94 -2.31 -14.39
C ARG A 93 3.94 -0.95 -15.11
N ALA A 94 3.72 -0.94 -16.42
CA ALA A 94 3.66 0.29 -17.18
C ALA A 94 2.41 1.13 -16.84
N CYS A 95 1.28 0.49 -16.50
CA CYS A 95 0.10 1.19 -15.99
C CYS A 95 0.32 1.77 -14.59
N GLN A 96 0.98 1.02 -13.69
CA GLN A 96 1.28 1.46 -12.33
C GLN A 96 2.21 2.68 -12.30
N GLY A 97 3.13 2.78 -13.26
CA GLY A 97 4.10 3.87 -13.31
C GLY A 97 5.26 3.68 -12.33
N ASP A 98 6.04 4.74 -12.14
CA ASP A 98 7.23 4.70 -11.30
C ASP A 98 6.88 5.21 -9.88
N PRO A 99 7.24 4.48 -8.80
CA PRO A 99 6.94 4.87 -7.42
C PRO A 99 7.35 6.29 -7.06
N GLU A 100 8.50 6.73 -7.59
CA GLU A 100 9.02 8.07 -7.38
C GLU A 100 8.07 9.17 -7.87
N SER A 101 7.28 8.90 -8.93
CA SER A 101 6.27 9.85 -9.43
C SER A 101 5.12 10.08 -8.44
N PHE A 102 4.92 9.15 -7.50
CA PHE A 102 3.94 9.24 -6.42
C PHE A 102 4.58 9.70 -5.09
N GLY A 103 5.84 10.13 -5.11
CA GLY A 103 6.57 10.49 -3.90
C GLY A 103 6.91 9.31 -2.99
N LEU A 104 6.84 8.08 -3.52
CA LEU A 104 7.20 6.86 -2.78
C LEU A 104 8.71 6.63 -2.94
N PRO A 105 9.51 6.74 -1.87
CA PRO A 105 10.94 6.44 -1.94
C PRO A 105 11.19 4.94 -2.19
N ASP A 106 12.42 4.61 -2.57
CA ASP A 106 12.89 3.23 -2.65
C ASP A 106 12.69 2.47 -1.31
N ALA A 107 12.47 1.16 -1.40
CA ALA A 107 12.17 0.31 -0.25
C ALA A 107 13.27 0.34 0.83
N HIS A 108 14.54 0.40 0.42
CA HIS A 108 15.66 0.47 1.35
C HIS A 108 15.72 1.83 2.05
N THR A 109 15.49 2.91 1.30
CA THR A 109 15.43 4.27 1.86
C THR A 109 14.27 4.40 2.86
N ALA A 110 13.09 3.89 2.51
CA ALA A 110 11.93 3.82 3.39
C ALA A 110 12.21 3.01 4.67
N TYR A 111 12.90 1.88 4.54
CA TYR A 111 13.30 1.04 5.67
C TYR A 111 14.26 1.77 6.63
N ILE A 112 15.27 2.45 6.09
CA ILE A 112 16.21 3.24 6.89
C ILE A 112 15.46 4.34 7.67
N GLU A 113 14.53 5.05 7.04
CA GLU A 113 13.70 6.05 7.69
C GLU A 113 12.86 5.44 8.82
N ALA A 114 12.21 4.30 8.55
CA ALA A 114 11.41 3.55 9.52
C ALA A 114 12.23 3.16 10.77
N CYS A 115 13.46 2.68 10.57
CA CYS A 115 14.37 2.33 11.66
C CYS A 115 14.86 3.56 12.44
N ARG A 116 15.12 4.69 11.76
CA ARG A 116 15.67 5.91 12.38
C ARG A 116 14.65 6.79 13.09
N ALA A 117 13.37 6.66 12.77
CA ALA A 117 12.34 7.52 13.36
C ALA A 117 12.32 7.38 14.91
N PRO A 118 12.30 8.48 15.67
CA PRO A 118 12.14 8.44 17.13
C PRO A 118 10.73 7.99 17.55
N SER A 119 10.58 7.58 18.81
CA SER A 119 9.26 7.36 19.42
C SER A 119 8.73 8.69 19.98
N PRO A 120 7.43 9.01 19.83
CA PRO A 120 6.37 8.21 19.20
C PRO A 120 6.37 8.29 17.68
N LYS A 121 6.33 7.12 17.02
CA LYS A 121 6.41 6.98 15.55
C LYS A 121 5.28 7.68 14.80
N SER A 122 4.11 7.89 15.43
CA SER A 122 2.97 8.59 14.84
C SER A 122 3.17 10.10 14.72
N ALA A 123 4.01 10.71 15.57
CA ALA A 123 4.31 12.14 15.53
C ALA A 123 5.52 12.48 14.64
N TRP A 124 6.09 11.49 13.96
CA TRP A 124 7.26 11.69 13.10
C TRP A 124 6.85 12.27 11.74
N HIS A 125 7.70 13.12 11.18
CA HIS A 125 7.52 13.70 9.85
C HIS A 125 7.98 12.69 8.79
N TRP A 126 7.06 11.80 8.41
CA TRP A 126 7.32 10.77 7.40
C TRP A 126 7.42 11.36 6.00
N SER A 127 8.41 10.91 5.21
CA SER A 127 8.50 11.28 3.79
C SER A 127 7.26 10.86 3.01
N HIS A 128 6.67 9.72 3.37
CA HIS A 128 5.40 9.26 2.83
C HIS A 128 4.65 8.41 3.87
N ALA A 129 3.31 8.53 3.94
CA ALA A 129 2.48 7.77 4.88
C ALA A 129 2.64 6.23 4.74
N ALA A 130 2.96 5.77 3.52
CA ALA A 130 3.25 4.36 3.24
C ALA A 130 4.38 3.78 4.11
N ILE A 131 5.38 4.60 4.49
CA ILE A 131 6.51 4.18 5.31
C ILE A 131 6.03 3.86 6.73
N TYR A 132 5.21 4.73 7.30
CA TYR A 132 4.60 4.51 8.61
C TYR A 132 3.74 3.25 8.63
N HIS A 133 2.83 3.11 7.67
CA HIS A 133 1.95 1.94 7.59
C HIS A 133 2.71 0.64 7.35
N ALA A 134 3.81 0.67 6.58
CA ALA A 134 4.69 -0.47 6.40
C ALA A 134 5.37 -0.86 7.72
N GLY A 135 5.81 0.12 8.51
CA GLY A 135 6.41 -0.10 9.82
C GLY A 135 5.42 -0.67 10.83
N VAL A 136 4.17 -0.17 10.86
CA VAL A 136 3.09 -0.74 11.67
C VAL A 136 2.81 -2.20 11.27
N ALA A 137 2.69 -2.47 9.98
CA ALA A 137 2.42 -3.83 9.48
C ALA A 137 3.58 -4.82 9.73
N SER A 138 4.80 -4.31 9.80
CA SER A 138 6.01 -5.10 10.07
C SER A 138 6.34 -5.23 11.56
N ASP A 139 5.55 -4.61 12.44
CA ASP A 139 5.79 -4.45 13.87
C ASP A 139 7.08 -3.65 14.19
N TRP A 140 6.92 -2.47 14.78
CA TRP A 140 8.03 -1.60 15.21
C TRP A 140 9.01 -2.29 16.16
N PHE A 141 8.52 -3.17 17.05
CA PHE A 141 9.37 -3.93 17.96
C PHE A 141 10.20 -4.97 17.19
N PHE A 142 9.61 -5.62 16.19
CA PHE A 142 10.33 -6.57 15.34
C PHE A 142 11.42 -5.85 14.54
N LEU A 143 11.12 -4.69 13.95
CA LEU A 143 12.10 -3.89 13.21
C LEU A 143 13.25 -3.38 14.09
N ALA A 144 12.99 -3.06 15.36
CA ALA A 144 14.00 -2.55 16.28
C ALA A 144 14.94 -3.64 16.83
N ASN A 145 14.45 -4.88 16.98
CA ASN A 145 15.19 -5.95 17.66
C ASN A 145 15.84 -6.97 16.72
N ASN A 146 15.55 -6.92 15.42
CA ASN A 146 16.11 -7.83 14.44
C ASN A 146 17.15 -7.15 13.56
N SER A 147 18.12 -7.93 13.10
CA SER A 147 19.08 -7.46 12.10
C SER A 147 18.38 -7.12 10.77
N GLU A 148 18.95 -6.19 10.02
CA GLU A 148 18.47 -5.79 8.69
C GLU A 148 18.23 -6.97 7.76
N LYS A 149 19.13 -7.98 7.76
CA LYS A 149 18.98 -9.19 6.93
C LYS A 149 17.67 -9.95 7.16
N VAL A 150 17.11 -9.85 8.36
CA VAL A 150 15.85 -10.51 8.75
C VAL A 150 14.66 -9.56 8.64
N ALA A 151 14.81 -8.32 9.11
CA ALA A 151 13.73 -7.34 9.15
C ALA A 151 13.41 -6.72 7.79
N PHE A 152 14.43 -6.44 6.96
CA PHE A 152 14.25 -5.74 5.68
C PHE A 152 13.33 -6.48 4.70
N PRO A 153 13.48 -7.79 4.43
CA PRO A 153 12.59 -8.48 3.49
C PRO A 153 11.11 -8.50 3.93
N VAL A 154 10.87 -8.50 5.23
CA VAL A 154 9.51 -8.42 5.80
C VAL A 154 8.94 -7.02 5.54
N PHE A 155 9.70 -5.98 5.90
CA PHE A 155 9.32 -4.59 5.65
C PHE A 155 9.09 -4.31 4.17
N GLU A 156 10.03 -4.70 3.31
CA GLU A 156 9.97 -4.51 1.87
C GLU A 156 8.68 -5.08 1.29
N ARG A 157 8.29 -6.29 1.70
CA ARG A 157 7.05 -6.91 1.23
C ARG A 157 5.80 -6.13 1.64
N HIS A 158 5.78 -5.59 2.86
CA HIS A 158 4.67 -4.74 3.32
C HIS A 158 4.66 -3.39 2.61
N TYR A 159 5.82 -2.78 2.45
CA TYR A 159 5.99 -1.51 1.78
C TYR A 159 5.59 -1.58 0.30
N GLN A 160 6.07 -2.57 -0.45
CA GLN A 160 5.71 -2.77 -1.86
C GLN A 160 4.20 -2.91 -2.06
N ARG A 161 3.52 -3.69 -1.21
CA ARG A 161 2.05 -3.82 -1.24
C ARG A 161 1.33 -2.51 -0.97
N LEU A 162 1.88 -1.67 -0.10
CA LEU A 162 1.31 -0.35 0.19
C LEU A 162 1.57 0.62 -0.98
N CYS A 163 2.75 0.58 -1.58
CA CYS A 163 3.06 1.33 -2.80
C CYS A 163 2.09 0.98 -3.93
N GLU A 164 1.83 -0.31 -4.17
CA GLU A 164 0.86 -0.76 -5.16
C GLU A 164 -0.55 -0.20 -4.89
N LYS A 165 -0.99 -0.20 -3.63
CA LYS A 165 -2.29 0.39 -3.26
C LYS A 165 -2.35 1.89 -3.50
N VAL A 166 -1.29 2.62 -3.13
CA VAL A 166 -1.20 4.07 -3.33
C VAL A 166 -1.20 4.41 -4.82
N MET A 167 -0.42 3.69 -5.63
CA MET A 167 -0.40 3.85 -7.09
C MET A 167 -1.75 3.54 -7.74
N ASN A 168 -2.50 2.59 -7.17
CA ASN A 168 -3.87 2.28 -7.59
C ASN A 168 -4.92 3.29 -7.06
N GLY A 169 -4.49 4.41 -6.46
CA GLY A 169 -5.36 5.50 -6.01
C GLY A 169 -5.92 5.34 -4.59
N THR A 170 -5.38 4.40 -3.79
CA THR A 170 -5.76 4.30 -2.38
C THR A 170 -5.04 5.37 -1.57
N GLU A 171 -5.78 6.29 -0.97
CA GLU A 171 -5.22 7.23 0.00
C GLU A 171 -4.95 6.51 1.33
N LEU A 172 -3.70 6.58 1.81
CA LEU A 172 -3.34 6.07 3.12
C LEU A 172 -3.61 7.16 4.18
N PRO A 173 -4.27 6.82 5.30
CA PRO A 173 -4.53 7.80 6.34
C PRO A 173 -3.22 8.33 6.91
N VAL A 174 -3.15 9.63 7.13
CA VAL A 174 -1.99 10.26 7.76
C VAL A 174 -1.88 9.72 9.20
N PRO A 175 -0.67 9.40 9.69
CA PRO A 175 -0.50 8.94 11.08
C PRO A 175 -1.02 10.00 12.04
N ASP A 176 -2.06 9.67 12.80
CA ASP A 176 -2.61 10.58 13.79
C ASP A 176 -1.67 10.57 15.00
N ALA A 177 -1.00 11.70 15.26
CA ALA A 177 -0.28 11.89 16.49
C ALA A 177 -1.34 11.96 17.60
N PRO A 178 -1.35 11.07 18.61
CA PRO A 178 -2.17 11.32 19.77
C PRO A 178 -1.73 12.66 20.34
N ALA A 179 -2.64 13.64 20.35
CA ALA A 179 -2.42 14.90 21.03
C ALA A 179 -1.94 14.54 22.45
N LEU A 180 -0.79 15.10 22.85
CA LEU A 180 -0.32 14.95 24.22
C LEU A 180 -1.51 15.27 25.13
N PRO A 181 -1.84 14.44 26.13
CA PRO A 181 -2.85 14.83 27.10
C PRO A 181 -2.42 16.19 27.67
N GLU A 182 -3.32 17.18 27.62
CA GLU A 182 -3.08 18.54 28.15
C GLU A 182 -2.77 18.55 29.65
N THR A 183 -2.88 17.40 30.32
CA THR A 183 -2.42 17.20 31.68
C THR A 183 -0.91 17.25 31.75
N ILE A 184 -0.38 18.47 31.73
CA ILE A 184 0.83 18.81 32.47
C ILE A 184 0.47 18.51 33.92
N GLU A 185 0.82 17.31 34.41
CA GLU A 185 0.83 17.06 35.85
C GLU A 185 1.83 18.06 36.44
N THR A 186 1.30 19.16 36.94
CA THR A 186 2.10 20.12 37.70
C THR A 186 2.58 19.34 38.93
N PRO A 187 3.90 19.14 39.09
CA PRO A 187 4.40 18.44 40.26
C PRO A 187 3.90 19.19 41.49
N LEU A 188 3.20 18.48 42.38
CA LEU A 188 2.70 19.04 43.63
C LEU A 188 3.84 19.76 44.34
N SER A 189 3.56 20.95 44.86
CA SER A 189 4.54 21.65 45.67
C SER A 189 4.96 20.77 46.85
N ARG A 190 6.16 21.00 47.39
CA ARG A 190 6.71 20.20 48.48
C ARG A 190 5.75 20.14 49.69
N GLU A 191 5.04 21.23 49.95
CA GLU A 191 4.08 21.35 51.04
C GLU A 191 2.81 20.53 50.78
N GLU A 192 2.25 20.58 49.57
CA GLU A 192 1.06 19.80 49.21
C GLU A 192 1.34 18.29 49.17
N ASN A 193 2.56 17.90 48.74
CA ASN A 193 3.01 16.52 48.79
C ASN A 193 3.13 16.00 50.24
N GLN A 194 3.67 16.82 51.16
CA GLN A 194 3.75 16.47 52.57
C GLN A 194 2.37 16.32 53.21
N GLN A 195 1.44 17.23 52.92
CA GLN A 195 0.08 17.14 53.44
C GLN A 195 -0.67 15.90 52.94
N ARG A 196 -0.51 15.53 51.66
CA ARG A 196 -1.08 14.29 51.12
C ARG A 196 -0.44 13.04 51.71
N LEU A 197 0.87 13.04 51.92
CA LEU A 197 1.58 11.94 52.59
C LEU A 197 1.11 11.75 54.04
N ASP A 198 0.93 12.84 54.78
CA ASP A 198 0.45 12.77 56.16
C ASP A 198 -1.02 12.38 56.25
N ALA A 199 -1.84 12.80 55.28
CA ALA A 199 -3.22 12.35 55.14
C ALA A 199 -3.29 10.84 54.84
N LEU A 200 -2.44 10.34 53.93
CA LEU A 200 -2.34 8.90 53.63
C LEU A 200 -1.85 8.10 54.83
N ARG A 201 -0.87 8.60 55.59
CA ARG A 201 -0.38 7.97 56.83
C ARG A 201 -1.48 7.82 57.86
N LYS A 202 -2.24 8.90 58.11
CA LYS A 202 -3.43 8.86 59.00
C LYS A 202 -4.51 7.90 58.51
N GLN A 203 -4.67 7.75 57.19
CA GLN A 203 -5.65 6.83 56.61
C GLN A 203 -5.21 5.37 56.70
N MET A 204 -3.91 5.12 56.88
CA MET A 204 -3.32 3.79 57.01
C MET A 204 -2.92 3.43 58.47
N ASP A 205 -3.33 4.24 59.46
CA ASP A 205 -3.02 4.06 60.90
C ASP A 205 -1.51 3.84 61.18
N LEU A 206 -0.65 4.60 60.49
CA LEU A 206 0.80 4.70 60.70
C LEU A 206 1.16 6.08 61.25
#